data_AF-A0A968A8F4-F1
#
_entry.id   AF-A0A968A8F4-F1
#
_cell.length_a   1.000
_cell.length_b   1.000
_cell.length_c   1.000
_cell.angle_alpha   90.00
_cell.angle_beta   90.00
_cell.angle_gamma   90.00
#
_symmetry.space_group_name_H-M   'P 1'
#
loop_
_entity.id
_entity.type
_entity.pdbx_description
1 polymer ?
#
loop_
_entity_poly.entity_id
_entity_poly.type
_entity_poly.pdbx_seq_one_letter_code
_entity_poly.pdbx_strand_id
1 'polypeptide(L)'
;DFSQFEFEQEFSLVSQAPVNTLLHFPEVDDLGWRIITHQPLSETLGPVEAQQRTLFVLAAGVLLMGAVGAALFAQILARPIVHLTQAAVQVSEGDLSIQARVESQDEMGTLAKTFNEMTARLRQTISLQEQRISERTRALEV
;
A
#
# COMPACT_ATOMS: atom_id res chain seq x y z
N ASP A 1 -32.59 34.33 8.16
CA ASP A 1 -31.87 34.43 9.44
C ASP A 1 -32.10 33.12 10.17
N PHE A 2 -31.10 32.24 10.17
CA PHE A 2 -31.23 30.88 10.69
C PHE A 2 -30.80 30.88 12.16
N SER A 3 -31.67 30.41 13.05
CA SER A 3 -31.37 30.28 14.48
C SER A 3 -31.41 28.80 14.85
N GLN A 4 -30.43 28.35 15.64
CA GLN A 4 -30.43 26.99 16.17
C GLN A 4 -31.35 26.95 17.39
N PHE A 5 -32.34 26.05 17.37
CA PHE A 5 -33.22 25.79 18.50
C PHE A 5 -33.17 24.30 18.83
N GLU A 6 -33.04 24.00 20.12
CA GLU A 6 -33.13 22.65 20.66
C GLU A 6 -34.61 22.34 20.89
N PHE A 7 -35.15 21.40 20.12
CA PHE A 7 -36.54 20.95 20.20
C PHE A 7 -36.54 19.43 20.33
N GLU A 8 -37.26 18.87 21.31
CA GLU A 8 -37.25 17.43 21.64
C GLU A 8 -35.84 16.79 21.74
N GLN A 9 -34.86 17.51 22.31
CA GLN A 9 -33.46 17.05 22.46
C GLN A 9 -32.69 16.83 21.14
N GLU A 10 -33.20 17.33 20.01
CA GLU A 10 -32.49 17.29 18.74
C GLU A 10 -32.21 18.72 18.24
N PHE A 11 -30.97 18.95 17.79
CA PHE A 11 -30.61 20.22 17.14
C PHE A 11 -31.31 20.26 15.77
N SER A 12 -32.20 21.23 15.60
CA SER A 12 -32.93 21.44 14.35
C SER A 12 -32.61 22.79 13.74
N LEU A 13 -32.53 22.83 12.41
CA LEU A 13 -32.50 24.11 11.69
C LEU A 13 -33.92 24.65 11.63
N VAL A 14 -34.08 25.88 12.10
CA VAL A 14 -35.37 26.57 12.09
C VAL A 14 -35.41 27.59 10.97
N SER A 15 -36.40 27.46 10.08
CA SER A 15 -36.79 28.50 9.15
C SER A 15 -38.14 29.07 9.58
N GLN A 16 -38.31 30.38 9.41
CA GLN A 16 -39.52 31.07 9.79
C GLN A 16 -40.03 31.94 8.63
N ALA A 17 -41.31 31.82 8.30
CA ALA A 17 -41.95 32.60 7.24
C ALA A 17 -43.26 33.24 7.75
N PRO A 18 -43.51 34.53 7.46
CA PRO A 18 -44.76 35.16 7.81
C PRO A 18 -45.91 34.54 7.02
N VAL A 19 -47.04 34.34 7.67
CA VAL A 19 -48.27 33.89 6.99
C VAL A 19 -48.89 35.10 6.31
N ASN A 20 -48.84 35.13 4.98
CA ASN A 20 -49.51 36.15 4.18
C ASN A 20 -50.70 35.52 3.48
N THR A 21 -51.87 36.16 3.56
CA THR A 21 -53.06 35.64 2.89
C THR A 21 -53.18 36.22 1.48
N LEU A 22 -53.31 35.36 0.45
CA LEU A 22 -53.36 35.80 -0.96
C LEU A 22 -54.54 36.74 -1.28
N LEU A 23 -55.61 36.68 -0.49
CA LEU A 23 -56.81 37.51 -0.62
C LEU A 23 -56.87 38.67 0.39
N HIS A 24 -55.77 38.93 1.11
CA HIS A 24 -55.60 40.00 2.09
C HIS A 24 -56.76 40.13 3.09
N PHE A 25 -56.71 39.32 4.15
CA PHE A 25 -57.65 39.42 5.26
C PHE A 25 -56.97 40.18 6.40
N PRO A 26 -57.27 41.47 6.61
CA PRO A 26 -56.55 42.30 7.56
C PRO A 26 -56.63 41.78 9.00
N GLU A 27 -57.72 41.11 9.39
CA GLU A 27 -57.83 40.45 10.69
C GLU A 27 -56.83 39.29 10.88
N VAL A 28 -56.42 38.65 9.78
CA VAL A 28 -55.47 37.53 9.80
C VAL A 28 -54.04 38.04 9.63
N ASP A 29 -53.84 39.04 8.78
CA ASP A 29 -52.54 39.59 8.46
C ASP A 29 -51.96 40.43 9.64
N ASP A 30 -52.81 41.04 10.49
CA ASP A 30 -52.39 41.85 11.67
C ASP A 30 -52.04 40.99 12.90
N LEU A 31 -52.35 39.68 12.88
CA LEU A 31 -52.06 38.74 13.97
C LEU A 31 -50.57 38.34 14.07
N GLY A 32 -49.77 38.65 13.04
CA GLY A 32 -48.32 38.40 13.05
C GLY A 32 -47.91 36.93 13.11
N TRP A 33 -48.79 36.02 12.68
CA TRP A 33 -48.53 34.58 12.71
C TRP A 33 -47.35 34.20 11.82
N ARG A 34 -46.49 33.33 12.34
CA ARG A 34 -45.29 32.87 11.67
C ARG A 34 -45.22 31.35 11.71
N ILE A 35 -45.03 30.73 10.56
CA ILE A 35 -44.82 29.29 10.47
C ILE A 35 -43.36 29.01 10.85
N ILE A 36 -43.16 28.10 11.78
CA ILE A 36 -41.87 27.59 12.20
C ILE A 36 -41.75 26.17 11.66
N THR A 37 -40.84 25.94 10.73
CA THR A 37 -40.48 24.59 10.30
C THR A 37 -39.16 24.20 10.94
N HIS A 38 -39.12 23.00 11.54
CA HIS A 38 -37.91 22.38 12.07
C HIS A 38 -37.49 21.29 11.10
N GLN A 39 -36.23 21.28 10.69
CA GLN A 39 -35.65 20.17 9.94
C GLN A 39 -34.59 19.50 10.83
N PRO A 40 -34.75 18.21 11.18
CA PRO A 40 -33.77 17.51 11.99
C PRO A 40 -32.43 17.46 11.25
N LEU A 41 -31.35 17.84 11.94
CA LEU A 41 -30.02 17.89 11.33
C LEU A 41 -29.54 16.48 10.92
N SER A 42 -30.05 15.43 11.57
CA SER A 42 -29.79 14.02 11.25
C SER A 42 -30.23 13.62 9.84
N GLU A 43 -31.35 14.15 9.32
CA GLU A 43 -31.77 13.93 7.93
C GLU A 43 -30.87 14.66 6.92
N THR A 44 -30.31 15.82 7.32
CA THR A 44 -29.38 16.57 6.46
C THR A 44 -27.95 16.02 6.49
N LEU A 45 -27.53 15.39 7.60
CA LEU A 45 -26.18 14.86 7.80
C LEU A 45 -26.05 13.35 7.52
N GLY A 46 -27.14 12.58 7.56
CA GLY A 46 -27.12 11.16 7.20
C GLY A 46 -26.44 10.84 5.85
N PRO A 47 -26.67 11.64 4.78
CA PRO A 47 -25.93 11.50 3.52
C PRO A 47 -24.41 11.76 3.66
N VAL A 48 -24.00 12.67 4.56
CA VAL A 48 -22.59 13.02 4.80
C VAL A 48 -21.87 11.88 5.52
N GLU A 49 -22.50 11.25 6.51
CA GLU A 49 -21.93 10.12 7.24
C GLU A 49 -21.73 8.89 6.34
N ALA A 50 -22.71 8.58 5.49
CA ALA A 50 -22.59 7.51 4.50
C ALA A 50 -21.45 7.78 3.49
N GLN A 51 -21.28 9.05 3.10
CA GLN A 51 -20.20 9.46 2.20
C GLN A 51 -18.82 9.37 2.87
N GLN A 52 -18.69 9.78 4.13
CA GLN A 52 -17.46 9.63 4.91
C GLN A 52 -17.07 8.16 5.08
N ARG A 53 -18.02 7.28 5.40
CA ARG A 53 -17.75 5.84 5.51
C ARG A 53 -17.25 5.26 4.20
N THR A 54 -17.85 5.64 3.09
CA THR A 54 -17.43 5.19 1.76
C THR A 54 -16.01 5.65 1.43
N LEU A 55 -15.69 6.92 1.68
CA LEU A 55 -14.34 7.45 1.50
C LEU A 55 -13.31 6.74 2.38
N PHE A 56 -13.66 6.45 3.63
CA PHE A 56 -12.77 5.75 4.54
C PHE A 56 -12.48 4.32 4.07
N VAL A 57 -13.52 3.58 3.63
CA VAL A 57 -13.35 2.23 3.09
C VAL A 57 -12.49 2.24 1.82
N LEU A 58 -12.69 3.20 0.93
CA LEU A 58 -11.87 3.36 -0.27
C LEU A 58 -10.42 3.68 0.09
N ALA A 59 -10.18 4.62 1.01
CA ALA A 59 -8.84 4.98 1.46
C ALA A 59 -8.12 3.78 2.11
N ALA A 60 -8.81 3.06 2.99
CA ALA A 60 -8.29 1.83 3.60
C ALA A 60 -7.99 0.76 2.55
N GLY A 61 -8.86 0.60 1.54
CA GLY A 61 -8.65 -0.32 0.43
C GLY A 61 -7.40 0.02 -0.40
N VAL A 62 -7.20 1.29 -0.74
CA VAL A 62 -6.01 1.75 -1.48
C VAL A 62 -4.74 1.53 -0.66
N LEU A 63 -4.75 1.86 0.64
CA LEU A 63 -3.61 1.62 1.53
C LEU A 63 -3.27 0.14 1.63
N LEU A 64 -4.28 -0.72 1.78
CA LEU A 64 -4.09 -2.16 1.86
C LEU A 64 -3.55 -2.74 0.55
N MET A 65 -4.09 -2.32 -0.60
CA MET A 65 -3.55 -2.71 -1.91
C MET A 65 -2.10 -2.27 -2.08
N GLY A 66 -1.76 -1.03 -1.68
CA GLY A 66 -0.39 -0.53 -1.72
C GLY A 66 0.56 -1.34 -0.82
N ALA A 67 0.14 -1.65 0.40
CA ALA A 67 0.92 -2.46 1.33
C ALA A 67 1.17 -3.89 0.80
N VAL A 68 0.13 -4.54 0.28
CA VAL A 68 0.23 -5.88 -0.33
C VAL A 68 1.14 -5.83 -1.57
N GLY A 69 0.95 -4.85 -2.45
CA GLY A 69 1.78 -4.66 -3.64
C GLY A 69 3.26 -4.46 -3.29
N ALA A 70 3.56 -3.62 -2.30
CA ALA A 70 4.92 -3.40 -1.81
C ALA A 70 5.55 -4.67 -1.22
N ALA A 71 4.78 -5.43 -0.43
CA ALA A 71 5.24 -6.69 0.14
C ALA A 71 5.55 -7.73 -0.94
N LEU A 72 4.68 -7.85 -1.97
CA LEU A 72 4.89 -8.74 -3.11
C LEU A 72 6.11 -8.32 -3.94
N PHE A 73 6.25 -7.03 -4.24
CA PHE A 73 7.42 -6.51 -4.96
C PHE A 73 8.72 -6.81 -4.21
N ALA A 74 8.73 -6.63 -2.90
CA ALA A 74 9.88 -6.94 -2.08
C ALA A 74 10.22 -8.44 -2.11
N GLN A 75 9.21 -9.32 -2.13
CA GLN A 75 9.42 -10.77 -2.14
C GLN A 75 9.83 -11.33 -3.50
N ILE A 76 9.21 -10.85 -4.58
CA ILE A 76 9.40 -11.39 -5.93
C ILE A 76 10.63 -10.80 -6.61
N LEU A 77 10.95 -9.53 -6.34
CA LEU A 77 12.02 -8.82 -7.04
C LEU A 77 13.16 -8.41 -6.10
N ALA A 78 12.87 -7.62 -5.06
CA ALA A 78 13.93 -6.99 -4.28
C ALA A 78 14.77 -8.01 -3.48
N ARG A 79 14.13 -8.99 -2.83
CA ARG A 79 14.81 -10.01 -2.02
C ARG A 79 15.73 -10.90 -2.86
N PRO A 80 15.29 -11.53 -3.98
CA PRO A 80 16.18 -12.31 -4.83
C PRO A 80 17.38 -11.52 -5.34
N ILE A 81 17.19 -10.24 -5.72
CA ILE A 81 18.28 -9.37 -6.16
C ILE A 81 19.30 -9.17 -5.04
N VAL A 82 18.85 -8.80 -3.82
CA VAL A 82 19.75 -8.58 -2.69
C VAL A 82 20.52 -9.86 -2.33
N HIS A 83 19.86 -11.02 -2.33
CA HIS A 83 20.52 -12.30 -2.07
C HIS A 83 21.57 -12.64 -3.13
N LEU A 84 21.26 -12.43 -4.42
CA LEU A 84 22.21 -12.65 -5.51
C LEU A 84 23.40 -11.70 -5.41
N THR A 85 23.18 -10.43 -5.09
CA THR A 85 24.25 -9.45 -4.87
C THR A 85 25.16 -9.86 -3.72
N GLN A 86 24.59 -10.31 -2.59
CA GLN A 86 25.39 -10.79 -1.45
C GLN A 86 26.23 -12.01 -1.80
N ALA A 87 25.67 -12.98 -2.54
CA ALA A 87 26.42 -14.13 -3.03
C ALA A 87 27.55 -13.72 -3.97
N ALA A 88 27.30 -12.76 -4.87
CA ALA A 88 28.31 -12.23 -5.78
C ALA A 88 29.46 -11.53 -5.05
N VAL A 89 29.17 -10.77 -3.99
CA VAL A 89 30.21 -10.14 -3.15
C VAL A 89 31.10 -11.21 -2.49
N GLN A 90 30.52 -12.23 -1.87
CA GLN A 90 31.30 -13.29 -1.22
C GLN A 90 32.15 -14.09 -2.21
N VAL A 91 31.60 -14.39 -3.40
CA VAL A 91 32.36 -15.01 -4.50
C VAL A 91 33.52 -14.12 -4.95
N SER A 92 33.32 -12.80 -5.01
CA SER A 92 34.39 -11.85 -5.36
C SER A 92 35.50 -11.76 -4.31
N GLU A 93 35.19 -12.07 -3.06
CA GLU A 93 36.16 -12.17 -1.95
C GLU A 93 36.91 -13.52 -1.93
N GLY A 94 36.57 -14.44 -2.85
CA GLY A 94 37.24 -15.73 -3.02
C GLY A 94 36.49 -16.92 -2.44
N ASP A 95 35.36 -16.72 -1.75
CA ASP A 95 34.53 -17.82 -1.29
C ASP A 95 33.63 -18.35 -2.42
N LEU A 96 34.20 -19.27 -3.21
CA LEU A 96 33.49 -19.93 -4.30
C LEU A 96 32.54 -21.02 -3.81
N SER A 97 32.43 -21.31 -2.50
CA SER A 97 31.51 -22.35 -2.01
C SER A 97 30.05 -21.89 -1.97
N ILE A 98 29.85 -20.56 -1.89
CA ILE A 98 28.55 -19.92 -1.84
C ILE A 98 27.78 -20.09 -3.14
N GLN A 99 26.47 -20.30 -3.01
CA GLN A 99 25.54 -20.40 -4.13
C GLN A 99 24.43 -19.38 -3.96
N ALA A 100 24.06 -18.73 -5.06
CA ALA A 100 22.86 -17.93 -5.12
C ALA A 100 21.61 -18.82 -5.02
N ARG A 101 20.63 -18.39 -4.24
CA ARG A 101 19.37 -19.12 -4.11
C ARG A 101 18.50 -18.91 -5.35
N VAL A 102 17.97 -20.00 -5.89
CA VAL A 102 17.05 -19.98 -7.03
C VAL A 102 15.61 -19.96 -6.49
N GLU A 103 15.04 -18.77 -6.34
CA GLU A 103 13.70 -18.57 -5.74
C GLU A 103 12.58 -18.39 -6.78
N SER A 104 12.92 -18.11 -8.05
CA SER A 104 11.95 -17.85 -9.11
C SER A 104 12.16 -18.74 -10.34
N GLN A 105 11.15 -18.83 -11.20
CA GLN A 105 11.16 -19.54 -12.48
C GLN A 105 11.26 -18.59 -13.70
N ASP A 106 11.52 -17.32 -13.44
CA ASP A 106 11.64 -16.25 -14.44
C ASP A 106 13.13 -15.97 -14.80
N GLU A 107 13.38 -14.79 -15.35
CA GLU A 107 14.71 -14.29 -15.67
C GLU A 107 15.62 -14.20 -14.44
N MET A 108 15.09 -13.88 -13.25
CA MET A 108 15.87 -13.82 -12.01
C MET A 108 16.32 -15.22 -11.59
N GLY A 109 15.43 -16.21 -11.70
CA GLY A 109 15.77 -17.62 -11.47
C GLY A 109 16.83 -18.13 -12.44
N THR A 110 16.70 -17.76 -13.71
CA THR A 110 17.67 -18.11 -14.76
C THR A 110 19.03 -17.46 -14.51
N LEU A 111 19.05 -16.21 -14.06
CA LEU A 111 20.27 -15.50 -13.70
C LEU A 111 20.97 -16.15 -12.50
N ALA A 112 20.23 -16.51 -11.47
CA ALA A 112 20.78 -17.21 -10.29
C ALA A 112 21.40 -18.57 -10.66
N LYS A 113 20.74 -19.34 -11.54
CA LYS A 113 21.29 -20.61 -12.05
C LYS A 113 22.57 -20.38 -12.85
N THR A 114 22.55 -19.43 -13.78
CA THR A 114 23.73 -19.07 -14.60
C THR A 114 24.90 -18.62 -13.72
N PHE A 115 24.64 -17.81 -12.69
CA PHE A 115 25.65 -17.40 -11.71
C PHE A 115 26.27 -18.61 -11.00
N ASN A 116 25.47 -19.55 -10.51
CA ASN A 116 25.96 -20.75 -9.84
C ASN A 116 26.81 -21.63 -10.77
N GLU A 117 26.41 -21.78 -12.03
CA GLU A 117 27.19 -22.51 -13.04
C GLU A 117 28.55 -21.85 -13.29
N MET A 118 28.61 -20.52 -13.39
CA MET A 118 29.86 -19.78 -13.55
C MET A 118 30.79 -20.01 -12.35
N THR A 119 30.28 -19.87 -11.13
CA THR A 119 31.06 -20.07 -9.90
C THR A 119 31.57 -21.52 -9.79
N ALA A 120 30.75 -22.50 -10.17
CA ALA A 120 31.16 -23.91 -10.20
C ALA A 120 32.30 -24.16 -11.20
N ARG A 121 32.22 -23.59 -12.41
CA ARG A 121 33.28 -23.68 -13.43
C ARG A 121 34.57 -23.00 -12.97
N LEU A 122 34.45 -21.85 -12.30
CA LEU A 122 35.61 -21.15 -11.73
C LEU A 122 36.30 -22.03 -10.67
N ARG A 123 35.54 -22.62 -9.75
CA ARG A 123 36.06 -23.53 -8.72
C ARG A 123 36.78 -24.74 -9.33
N GLN A 124 36.20 -25.36 -10.34
CA GLN A 124 36.81 -26.49 -11.05
C GLN A 124 38.11 -26.08 -11.77
N THR A 125 38.15 -24.87 -12.31
CA THR A 125 39.34 -24.36 -13.01
C THR A 125 40.49 -24.15 -12.04
N ILE A 126 40.22 -23.57 -10.87
CA ILE A 126 41.20 -23.38 -9.80
C ILE A 126 41.71 -24.72 -9.28
N SER A 127 40.81 -25.66 -8.95
CA SER A 127 41.22 -26.98 -8.44
C SER A 127 42.10 -27.74 -9.42
N LEU A 128 41.82 -27.63 -10.73
CA LEU A 128 42.64 -28.26 -11.76
C LEU A 128 44.03 -27.61 -11.86
N GLN A 129 44.11 -26.29 -11.68
CA GLN A 129 45.41 -25.59 -11.65
C GLN A 129 46.25 -26.01 -10.44
N GLU A 130 45.64 -26.11 -9.25
CA GLU A 130 46.30 -26.56 -8.03
C GLU A 130 46.84 -28.00 -8.15
N GLN A 131 46.05 -28.90 -8.74
CA GLN A 131 46.49 -30.28 -9.01
C GLN A 131 47.74 -30.30 -9.91
N ARG A 132 47.72 -29.54 -11.01
CA ARG A 132 48.86 -29.44 -11.94
C ARG A 132 50.11 -28.87 -11.27
N ILE A 133 49.95 -27.89 -10.39
CA ILE A 133 51.06 -27.32 -9.63
C ILE A 133 51.65 -28.39 -8.69
N SER A 134 50.80 -29.09 -7.93
CA SER A 134 51.22 -30.15 -7.00
C SER A 134 51.95 -31.30 -7.69
N GLU A 135 51.48 -31.74 -8.87
CA GLU A 135 52.15 -32.76 -9.69
C GLU A 135 53.54 -32.31 -10.12
N ARG A 136 53.70 -31.06 -10.58
CA ARG A 136 54.99 -30.52 -11.00
C ARG A 136 55.96 -30.37 -9.84
N THR A 137 55.51 -29.91 -8.68
CA THR A 137 56.36 -29.78 -7.50
C THR A 137 56.89 -31.14 -7.06
N ARG A 138 56.03 -32.17 -7.00
CA ARG A 138 56.46 -33.55 -6.68
C ARG A 138 57.45 -34.13 -7.68
N ALA A 139 57.31 -33.81 -8.98
CA ALA A 139 58.21 -34.30 -10.02
C ALA A 139 59.61 -33.66 -9.99
N LEU A 140 59.78 -32.52 -9.31
CA LEU A 140 61.07 -31.84 -9.14
C LEU A 140 61.80 -32.22 -7.84
N GLU A 141 61.09 -32.85 -6.90
CA GLU A 141 61.64 -33.30 -5.60
C GLU A 141 62.16 -34.75 -5.61
N VAL A 142 62.04 -35.45 -6.75
CA VAL A 142 62.56 -36.82 -6.99
C VAL A 142 63.78 -36.76 -7.88
#